data_AF-A0AAD7WKE8-F1
#
_entry.id   AF-A0AAD7WKE8-F1
#
_cell.length_a   1.000
_cell.length_b   1.000
_cell.length_c   1.000
_cell.angle_alpha   90.00
_cell.angle_beta   90.00
_cell.angle_gamma   90.00
#
_symmetry.space_group_name_H-M   'P 1'
#
loop_
_entity.id
_entity.type
_entity.pdbx_description
1 polymer ?
#
loop_
_entity_poly.entity_id
_entity_poly.type
_entity_poly.pdbx_seq_one_letter_code
_entity_poly.pdbx_strand_id
1 'polypeptide(L)'
;MNYMPGTASLIEDIDKKHLVLLRDGRTLIGFLRSIDQFANLVLHQTVERIHVGKKYGDIPRGIFIVRGENVVLLGEIDLEKEYDTVLKQVSIEEILEEQRAQQQTKVEAERAKLQALKERGLSIPRPDVLDEY
;
A
#
# COMPACT_ATOMS: atom_id res chain seq x y z
N MET A 1 -14.05 -26.40 8.74
CA MET A 1 -14.42 -25.15 8.06
C MET A 1 -13.93 -25.28 6.62
N ASN A 2 -14.80 -25.15 5.63
CA ASN A 2 -14.45 -25.33 4.21
C ASN A 2 -13.66 -24.10 3.76
N TYR A 3 -12.37 -24.27 3.48
CA TYR A 3 -11.55 -23.22 2.86
C TYR A 3 -12.12 -22.90 1.47
N MET A 4 -12.62 -21.68 1.29
CA MET A 4 -13.01 -21.21 -0.03
C MET A 4 -11.77 -20.66 -0.75
N PRO A 5 -11.40 -21.21 -1.93
CA PRO A 5 -10.18 -20.80 -2.60
C PRO A 5 -10.30 -19.43 -3.27
N GLY A 6 -9.20 -18.68 -3.30
CA GLY A 6 -9.09 -17.43 -4.04
C GLY A 6 -10.00 -16.34 -3.50
N THR A 7 -10.60 -15.55 -4.40
CA THR A 7 -11.44 -14.39 -4.06
C THR A 7 -12.68 -14.76 -3.24
N ALA A 8 -13.11 -16.03 -3.26
CA ALA A 8 -14.24 -16.49 -2.47
C ALA A 8 -13.97 -16.45 -0.95
N SER A 9 -12.72 -16.51 -0.50
CA SER A 9 -12.39 -16.32 0.93
C SER A 9 -12.72 -14.91 1.42
N LEU A 10 -12.63 -13.92 0.54
CA LEU A 10 -12.84 -12.50 0.88
C LEU A 10 -14.32 -12.14 1.08
N ILE A 11 -15.24 -13.08 0.83
CA ILE A 11 -16.66 -12.91 1.18
C ILE A 11 -16.82 -12.85 2.71
N GLU A 12 -15.98 -13.59 3.46
CA GLU A 12 -15.98 -13.57 4.92
C GLU A 12 -15.41 -12.26 5.49
N ASP A 13 -14.78 -11.44 4.65
CA ASP A 13 -14.07 -10.21 5.00
C ASP A 13 -14.91 -8.94 4.75
N ILE A 14 -16.14 -9.10 4.25
CA ILE A 14 -17.10 -8.01 4.13
C ILE A 14 -17.40 -7.40 5.50
N ASP A 15 -17.54 -6.08 5.52
CA ASP A 15 -17.79 -5.22 6.68
C ASP A 15 -16.68 -5.17 7.74
N LYS A 16 -15.53 -5.83 7.49
CA LYS A 16 -14.36 -5.72 8.35
C LYS A 16 -13.38 -4.66 7.84
N LYS A 17 -12.58 -4.11 8.77
CA LYS A 17 -11.54 -3.13 8.46
C LYS A 17 -10.32 -3.83 7.86
N HIS A 18 -9.85 -3.33 6.73
CA HIS A 18 -8.78 -3.93 5.95
C HIS A 18 -7.69 -2.91 5.62
N LEU A 19 -6.45 -3.40 5.59
CA LEU A 19 -5.32 -2.74 4.96
C LEU A 19 -5.17 -3.29 3.54
N VAL A 20 -5.04 -2.39 2.56
CA VAL A 20 -4.81 -2.72 1.15
C VAL A 20 -3.54 -2.03 0.69
N LEU A 21 -2.57 -2.79 0.20
CA LEU A 21 -1.35 -2.28 -0.41
C LEU A 21 -1.54 -2.26 -1.93
N LEU A 22 -1.29 -1.11 -2.54
CA LEU A 22 -1.37 -0.91 -3.97
C LEU A 22 -0.01 -1.05 -4.66
N ARG A 23 -0.04 -1.30 -5.98
CA ARG A 23 1.17 -1.43 -6.83
C ARG A 23 2.04 -0.17 -6.84
N ASP A 24 1.42 1.00 -6.70
CA ASP A 24 2.13 2.28 -6.60
C ASP A 24 2.75 2.53 -5.21
N GLY A 25 2.63 1.56 -4.28
CA GLY A 25 3.17 1.62 -2.94
C GLY A 25 2.28 2.34 -1.93
N ARG A 26 1.08 2.81 -2.32
CA ARG A 26 0.14 3.44 -1.38
C ARG A 26 -0.52 2.39 -0.50
N THR A 27 -0.76 2.75 0.75
CA THR A 27 -1.48 1.93 1.71
C THR A 27 -2.83 2.56 1.99
N LEU A 28 -3.91 1.84 1.68
CA LEU A 28 -5.28 2.23 2.01
C LEU A 28 -5.77 1.43 3.19
N ILE A 29 -6.51 2.07 4.09
CA ILE A 29 -7.15 1.42 5.22
C ILE A 29 -8.63 1.82 5.21
N GLY A 30 -9.54 0.85 5.24
CA GLY A 30 -10.98 1.14 5.24
C GLY A 30 -11.82 -0.11 5.46
N PHE A 31 -13.13 0.05 5.49
CA PHE A 31 -14.06 -1.06 5.61
C PHE A 31 -14.39 -1.63 4.24
N LEU A 32 -14.17 -2.93 4.04
CA LEU A 32 -14.51 -3.61 2.79
C LEU A 32 -16.03 -3.76 2.70
N ARG A 33 -16.65 -3.17 1.67
CA ARG A 33 -18.12 -3.21 1.47
C ARG A 33 -18.55 -4.11 0.34
N SER A 34 -17.70 -4.26 -0.67
CA SER A 34 -18.01 -5.10 -1.81
C SER A 34 -16.73 -5.57 -2.47
N ILE A 35 -16.82 -6.76 -3.05
CA ILE A 35 -15.79 -7.39 -3.85
C ILE A 35 -16.43 -8.14 -5.03
N ASP A 36 -15.74 -8.24 -6.15
CA ASP A 36 -16.10 -9.10 -7.27
C ASP A 36 -15.06 -10.22 -7.50
N GLN A 37 -15.29 -11.12 -8.46
CA GLN A 37 -14.36 -12.23 -8.70
C GLN A 37 -12.95 -11.81 -9.15
N PHE A 38 -12.78 -10.57 -9.62
CA PHE A 38 -11.50 -10.01 -10.07
C PHE A 38 -10.78 -9.24 -8.96
N ALA A 39 -11.28 -9.31 -7.72
CA ALA A 39 -10.78 -8.56 -6.57
C ALA A 39 -10.85 -7.04 -6.74
N ASN A 40 -11.82 -6.53 -7.52
CA ASN A 40 -12.17 -5.10 -7.45
C ASN A 40 -12.82 -4.82 -6.09
N LEU A 41 -12.32 -3.82 -5.36
CA LEU A 41 -12.71 -3.55 -3.99
C LEU A 41 -13.47 -2.24 -3.88
N VAL A 42 -14.55 -2.24 -3.11
CA VAL A 42 -15.20 -1.00 -2.64
C VAL A 42 -14.89 -0.84 -1.16
N LEU A 43 -14.14 0.19 -0.82
CA LEU A 43 -13.81 0.56 0.55
C LEU A 43 -14.64 1.78 0.99
N HIS A 44 -15.11 1.73 2.24
CA HIS A 44 -15.80 2.83 2.90
C HIS A 44 -14.97 3.37 4.08
N GLN A 45 -15.11 4.66 4.40
CA GLN A 45 -14.31 5.35 5.41
C GLN A 45 -12.81 5.12 5.22
N THR A 46 -12.38 5.15 3.96
CA THR A 46 -11.01 4.90 3.57
C THR A 46 -10.13 6.07 3.99
N VAL A 47 -9.00 5.73 4.62
CA VAL A 47 -7.86 6.62 4.82
C VAL A 47 -6.68 6.07 4.04
N GLU A 48 -5.88 6.96 3.46
CA GLU A 48 -4.59 6.61 2.92
C GLU A 48 -3.53 6.86 3.98
N ARG A 49 -2.84 5.80 4.42
CA ARG A 49 -1.82 5.87 5.46
C ARG A 49 -0.44 5.93 4.82
N ILE A 50 0.28 7.01 5.09
CA ILE A 50 1.67 7.20 4.67
C ILE A 50 2.56 6.82 5.84
N HIS A 51 3.54 5.94 5.61
CA HIS A 51 4.51 5.52 6.62
C HIS A 51 5.90 6.06 6.27
N VAL A 52 6.53 6.78 7.20
CA VAL A 52 7.91 7.26 7.06
C VAL A 52 8.67 6.96 8.34
N GLY A 53 9.62 6.02 8.26
CA GLY A 53 10.41 5.59 9.42
C GLY A 53 9.52 5.03 10.55
N LYS A 54 9.47 5.75 11.69
CA LYS A 54 8.64 5.41 12.86
C LYS A 54 7.38 6.28 12.99
N LYS A 55 7.04 7.04 11.94
CA LYS A 55 5.90 7.95 11.90
C LYS A 55 4.89 7.50 10.86
N TYR A 56 3.63 7.86 11.07
CA TYR A 56 2.58 7.71 10.07
C TYR A 56 1.62 8.89 10.06
N GLY A 57 0.98 9.12 8.92
CA GLY A 57 -0.10 10.10 8.77
C GLY A 57 -1.21 9.57 7.88
N ASP A 58 -2.45 9.94 8.22
CA ASP A 58 -3.66 9.45 7.56
C ASP A 58 -4.35 10.57 6.77
N ILE A 59 -4.58 10.32 5.48
CA ILE A 59 -5.29 11.24 4.59
C ILE A 59 -6.70 10.68 4.33
N PRO A 60 -7.78 11.38 4.71
CA PRO A 60 -9.14 10.89 4.47
C PRO A 60 -9.46 10.86 2.98
N ARG A 61 -9.94 9.71 2.50
CA ARG A 61 -10.37 9.49 1.11
C ARG A 61 -11.88 9.21 0.98
N GLY A 62 -12.55 8.76 2.04
CA GLY A 62 -14.00 8.55 2.03
C GLY A 62 -14.39 7.21 1.40
N ILE A 63 -15.10 7.23 0.29
CA ILE A 63 -15.40 6.01 -0.49
C ILE A 63 -14.36 5.86 -1.57
N PHE A 64 -13.72 4.69 -1.65
CA PHE A 64 -12.67 4.42 -2.61
C PHE A 64 -12.92 3.11 -3.35
N ILE A 65 -12.84 3.16 -4.68
CA ILE A 65 -12.98 1.98 -5.53
C ILE A 65 -11.59 1.63 -6.06
N VAL A 66 -11.10 0.43 -5.75
CA VAL A 66 -9.81 -0.08 -6.18
C VAL A 66 -10.02 -1.13 -7.25
N ARG A 67 -9.28 -1.02 -8.36
CA ARG A 67 -9.28 -2.03 -9.40
C ARG A 67 -8.32 -3.17 -9.05
N GLY A 68 -8.76 -4.42 -9.21
CA GLY A 68 -8.11 -5.61 -8.65
C GLY A 68 -6.66 -5.82 -9.09
N GLU A 69 -6.29 -5.48 -10.33
CA GLU A 69 -4.90 -5.63 -10.78
C GLU A 69 -3.89 -4.70 -10.08
N ASN A 70 -4.39 -3.65 -9.41
CA ASN A 70 -3.57 -2.72 -8.63
C ASN A 70 -3.41 -3.18 -7.17
N VAL A 71 -4.15 -4.20 -6.73
CA VAL A 71 -4.03 -4.76 -5.39
C VAL A 71 -2.83 -5.70 -5.33
N VAL A 72 -1.89 -5.41 -4.45
CA VAL A 72 -0.73 -6.28 -4.17
C VAL A 72 -1.07 -7.27 -3.07
N LEU A 73 -1.61 -6.77 -1.96
CA LEU A 73 -2.11 -7.58 -0.86
C LEU A 73 -3.25 -6.86 -0.13
N LEU A 74 -4.04 -7.66 0.57
CA LEU A 74 -5.11 -7.22 1.45
C LEU A 74 -5.01 -8.04 2.74
N GLY A 75 -5.22 -7.39 3.89
CA GLY A 75 -5.21 -8.05 5.19
C GLY A 75 -6.19 -7.39 6.17
N GLU A 76 -6.92 -8.21 6.90
CA GLU A 76 -7.81 -7.77 7.98
C GLU A 76 -7.00 -7.08 9.08
N ILE A 77 -7.49 -5.94 9.57
CA ILE A 77 -6.91 -5.21 10.70
C ILE A 77 -7.65 -5.62 11.97
N ASP A 78 -6.90 -6.18 12.92
CA ASP A 78 -7.36 -6.39 14.29
C ASP A 78 -7.42 -5.05 15.05
N LEU A 79 -8.63 -4.63 15.40
CA LEU A 79 -8.89 -3.35 16.07
C LEU A 79 -8.29 -3.27 17.48
N GLU A 80 -8.09 -4.40 18.16
CA GLU A 80 -7.51 -4.41 19.50
C GLU A 80 -6.00 -4.14 19.44
N LYS A 81 -5.32 -4.71 18.43
CA LYS A 81 -3.88 -4.56 18.23
C LYS A 81 -3.48 -3.23 17.61
N GLU A 82 -4.40 -2.51 16.98
CA GLU A 82 -4.11 -1.21 16.36
C GLU A 82 -3.68 -0.14 17.38
N TYR A 83 -4.08 -0.29 18.65
CA TYR A 83 -3.68 0.65 19.72
C TYR A 83 -2.27 0.40 20.26
N ASP A 84 -1.73 -0.82 20.09
CA ASP A 84 -0.41 -1.21 20.59
C ASP A 84 0.68 -1.03 19.52
N THR A 85 0.67 0.12 18.85
CA THR A 85 1.63 0.41 17.78
C THR A 85 2.78 1.29 18.27
N VAL A 86 3.99 0.95 17.85
CA VAL A 86 5.21 1.73 18.12
C VAL A 86 5.30 2.99 17.23
N LEU A 87 4.36 3.15 16.30
CA LEU A 87 4.39 4.21 15.30
C LEU A 87 3.74 5.48 15.84
N LYS A 88 4.39 6.63 15.62
CA LYS A 88 3.87 7.94 16.04
C LYS A 88 2.98 8.54 14.95
N GLN A 89 1.74 8.87 15.29
CA GLN A 89 0.88 9.64 14.39
C GLN A 89 1.36 11.10 14.30
N VAL A 90 1.47 11.63 13.09
CA VAL A 90 1.84 13.03 12.81
C VAL A 90 0.82 13.69 11.87
N SER A 91 0.95 15.01 11.69
CA SER A 91 0.06 15.75 10.78
C SER A 91 0.29 15.37 9.32
N ILE A 92 -0.71 15.63 8.48
CA ILE A 92 -0.63 15.40 7.03
C ILE A 92 0.50 16.23 6.40
N GLU A 93 0.70 17.46 6.86
CA GLU A 93 1.77 18.33 6.36
C GLU A 93 3.15 17.75 6.68
N GLU A 94 3.37 17.36 7.94
CA GLU A 94 4.64 16.79 8.40
C GLU A 94 4.99 15.49 7.65
N ILE A 95 4.03 14.57 7.50
CA ILE A 95 4.31 13.28 6.84
C ILE A 95 4.61 13.46 5.34
N LEU A 96 3.94 14.42 4.68
CA LEU A 96 4.15 14.68 3.25
C LEU A 96 5.53 15.30 2.99
N GLU A 97 5.99 16.19 3.89
CA GLU A 97 7.34 16.75 3.83
C GLU A 97 8.40 15.65 4.02
N GLU A 98 8.24 14.81 5.05
CA GLU A 98 9.17 13.70 5.30
C GLU A 98 9.18 12.68 4.16
N GLN A 99 8.02 12.36 3.58
CA GLN A 99 7.91 11.46 2.44
C GLN A 99 8.67 12.02 1.22
N ARG A 100 8.52 13.32 0.93
CA ARG A 100 9.24 13.98 -0.17
C ARG A 100 10.75 13.93 0.04
N ALA A 101 11.22 14.21 1.26
CA ALA A 101 12.64 14.14 1.58
C ALA A 101 13.18 12.70 1.40
N GLN A 102 12.46 11.69 1.91
CA GLN A 102 12.85 10.29 1.75
C GLN A 102 12.89 9.86 0.28
N GLN A 103 11.91 10.29 -0.52
CA GLN A 103 11.84 9.96 -1.95
C GLN A 103 13.00 10.59 -2.72
N GLN A 104 13.36 11.85 -2.43
CA GLN A 104 14.53 12.51 -3.03
C GLN A 104 15.81 11.74 -2.73
N THR A 105 16.05 11.41 -1.46
CA THR A 105 17.24 10.63 -1.06
C THR A 105 17.27 9.26 -1.73
N LYS A 106 16.12 8.57 -1.85
CA LYS A 106 16.03 7.27 -2.50
C LYS A 106 16.32 7.36 -4.00
N VAL A 107 15.81 8.38 -4.69
CA VAL A 107 16.06 8.60 -6.12
C VAL A 107 17.54 8.91 -6.37
N GLU A 108 18.17 9.73 -5.54
CA GLU A 108 19.60 10.03 -5.63
C GLU A 108 20.46 8.78 -5.38
N ALA A 109 20.13 7.98 -4.36
CA ALA A 109 20.81 6.74 -4.04
C ALA A 109 20.67 5.68 -5.16
N GLU A 110 19.46 5.52 -5.70
CA GLU A 110 19.22 4.60 -6.82
C GLU A 110 19.96 5.06 -8.08
N ARG A 111 20.01 6.37 -8.36
CA ARG A 111 20.79 6.91 -9.48
C ARG A 111 22.29 6.63 -9.34
N ALA A 112 22.85 6.84 -8.15
CA ALA A 112 24.25 6.54 -7.86
C ALA A 112 24.55 5.04 -7.98
N LYS A 113 23.66 4.19 -7.46
CA LYS A 113 23.76 2.73 -7.54
C LYS A 113 23.70 2.24 -8.99
N LEU A 114 22.77 2.74 -9.79
CA LEU A 114 22.64 2.41 -11.20
C LEU A 114 23.88 2.83 -12.00
N GLN A 115 24.45 4.00 -11.70
CA GLN A 115 25.70 4.44 -12.32
C GLN A 115 26.87 3.49 -11.99
N ALA A 116 27.05 3.15 -10.71
CA ALA A 116 28.10 2.23 -10.26
C ALA A 116 27.96 0.82 -10.86
N LEU A 117 26.73 0.33 -11.05
CA LEU A 117 26.47 -0.96 -11.69
C LEU A 117 26.74 -0.92 -13.20
N LYS A 118 26.34 0.18 -13.86
CA LYS A 118 26.60 0.38 -15.29
C LYS A 118 28.10 0.41 -15.60
N GLU A 119 28.88 1.08 -14.75
CA GLU A 119 30.36 1.10 -14.85
C GLU A 119 30.97 -0.31 -14.69
N ARG A 120 30.28 -1.23 -14.03
CA ARG A 120 30.66 -2.64 -13.88
C ARG A 120 30.07 -3.56 -14.94
N GLY A 121 29.40 -3.02 -15.95
CA GLY A 121 28.79 -3.79 -17.04
C GLY A 121 27.50 -4.55 -16.66
N LEU A 122 26.88 -4.23 -15.52
CA LEU A 122 25.62 -4.83 -15.09
C LEU A 122 24.45 -3.91 -15.47
N SER A 123 23.51 -4.41 -16.28
CA SER A 123 22.25 -3.73 -16.57
C SER A 123 21.12 -4.32 -15.72
N ILE A 124 20.55 -3.50 -14.83
CA ILE A 124 19.30 -3.85 -14.14
C ILE A 124 18.14 -3.44 -15.09
N PRO A 125 17.25 -4.37 -15.49
CA PRO A 125 16.04 -4.01 -16.21
C PRO A 125 15.19 -3.07 -15.35
N ARG A 126 14.65 -2.01 -15.95
CA ARG A 126 13.82 -1.06 -15.21
C ARG A 126 12.58 -1.81 -14.66
N PRO A 127 12.13 -1.54 -13.43
CA PRO A 127 10.92 -2.16 -12.87
C PRO A 127 9.69 -1.94 -13.77
N ASP A 128 9.64 -0.79 -14.44
CA ASP A 128 8.53 -0.32 -15.27
C ASP A 128 8.30 -1.15 -16.55
N VAL A 129 9.20 -2.08 -16.90
CA VAL A 129 9.10 -2.92 -18.13
C VAL A 129 8.54 -4.33 -17.84
N LEU A 130 8.19 -4.64 -16.58
CA LEU A 130 7.65 -5.95 -16.20
C LEU A 130 6.12 -6.03 -16.28
N ASP A 131 5.43 -4.91 -16.48
CA ASP A 131 3.95 -4.84 -16.59
C ASP A 131 3.44 -4.86 -18.06
N GLU A 132 4.31 -5.12 -19.05
CA GLU A 132 3.96 -5.17 -20.49
C GLU A 132 3.75 -6.60 -21.08
N TYR A 133 3.43 -7.59 -20.26
CA TYR A 133 3.10 -8.96 -20.72
C TYR A 133 1.71 -9.41 -20.29
#